data_AF-U6K0S4-F1
#
_entry.id   AF-U6K0S4-F1
#
_cell.length_a   1.000
_cell.length_b   1.000
_cell.length_c   1.000
_cell.angle_alpha   90.00
_cell.angle_beta   90.00
_cell.angle_gamma   90.00
#
_symmetry.space_group_name_H-M   'P 1'
#
loop_
_entity.id
_entity.type
_entity.pdbx_description
1 polymer ?
#
loop_
_entity_poly.entity_id
_entity_poly.type
_entity_poly.pdbx_seq_one_letter_code
_entity_poly.pdbx_strand_id
1 'polypeptide(L)'
;MQKYMDDFNEAAEEMQAAFSSTSAVLQNFQLHFTPSLEDDQSLLGDPLAVIKDHVAKMRECTVPPASSLQARLDFVQHLQLLRSICRTVALRLKDLELFNTVNQKLGVANPFLVSGGGEDYNNSDAPRNFQEVTGDDWTASEFLEFFGLSRGGKRRVNGTLARKLRWLLEIEKRFNDANLNARYHFMAFLQPFERDGAYNPAHAPAEHQIPYTGKPFRTGALAEAAAHVFRESDATTNYAHIRKLNQIADNWTNEEVEAAAVQQEKENANNAQTRLKSKRELMLRLLSQGIPEDDLVMIALFLL
;
A
#
# COMPACT_ATOMS: atom_id res chain seq x y z
N MET A 1 6.08 -20.19 20.91
CA MET A 1 6.20 -20.90 19.62
C MET A 1 4.82 -21.11 19.00
N GLN A 2 3.90 -21.80 19.67
CA GLN A 2 2.53 -22.05 19.16
C GLN A 2 1.84 -20.76 18.66
N LYS A 3 1.78 -19.71 19.49
CA LYS A 3 1.25 -18.40 19.10
C LYS A 3 1.84 -17.85 17.79
N TYR A 4 3.15 -17.99 17.55
CA TYR A 4 3.77 -17.48 16.31
C TYR A 4 3.34 -18.28 15.09
N MET A 5 3.15 -19.59 15.23
CA MET A 5 2.62 -20.45 14.16
C MET A 5 1.15 -20.13 13.88
N ASP A 6 0.33 -19.97 14.93
CA ASP A 6 -1.09 -19.64 14.79
C ASP A 6 -1.25 -18.28 14.09
N ASP A 7 -0.56 -17.25 14.58
CA ASP A 7 -0.55 -15.89 14.01
C ASP A 7 -0.07 -15.88 12.54
N PHE A 8 0.88 -16.75 12.17
CA PHE A 8 1.38 -16.91 10.80
C PHE A 8 0.35 -17.62 9.91
N ASN A 9 -0.27 -18.69 10.40
CA ASN A 9 -1.26 -19.45 9.65
C ASN A 9 -2.52 -18.62 9.37
N GLU A 10 -3.00 -17.89 10.38
CA GLU A 10 -4.10 -16.93 10.23
C GLU A 10 -3.79 -15.91 9.13
N ALA A 11 -2.61 -15.29 9.16
CA ALA A 11 -2.21 -14.33 8.13
C ALA A 11 -2.14 -14.94 6.73
N ALA A 12 -1.63 -16.17 6.61
CA ALA A 12 -1.57 -16.88 5.32
C ALA A 12 -2.96 -17.25 4.79
N GLU A 13 -3.91 -17.59 5.67
CA GLU A 13 -5.30 -17.83 5.30
C GLU A 13 -6.01 -16.55 4.86
N GLU A 14 -5.80 -15.44 5.58
CA GLU A 14 -6.32 -14.11 5.19
C GLU A 14 -5.81 -13.69 3.82
N MET A 15 -4.51 -13.91 3.53
CA MET A 15 -3.92 -13.65 2.22
C MET A 15 -4.59 -14.49 1.13
N GLN A 16 -4.79 -15.78 1.38
CA GLN A 16 -5.41 -16.68 0.41
C GLN A 16 -6.88 -16.30 0.13
N ALA A 17 -7.62 -15.88 1.16
CA ALA A 17 -8.98 -15.39 1.00
C ALA A 17 -9.01 -14.10 0.18
N ALA A 18 -8.11 -13.14 0.47
CA ALA A 18 -8.00 -11.89 -0.29
C ALA A 18 -7.55 -12.11 -1.74
N PHE A 19 -6.81 -13.19 -2.03
CA PHE A 19 -6.37 -13.49 -3.40
C PHE A 19 -7.51 -13.93 -4.34
N SER A 20 -8.70 -14.20 -3.81
CA SER A 20 -9.88 -14.51 -4.63
C SER A 20 -10.51 -13.28 -5.31
N SER A 21 -9.80 -12.14 -5.34
CA SER A 21 -10.22 -10.91 -6.02
C SER A 21 -10.28 -11.05 -7.55
N THR A 22 -10.87 -10.04 -8.21
CA THR A 22 -11.02 -10.01 -9.67
C THR A 22 -9.68 -9.92 -10.41
N SER A 23 -9.66 -10.32 -11.68
CA SER A 23 -8.45 -10.27 -12.54
C SER A 23 -7.82 -8.87 -12.63
N ALA A 24 -8.65 -7.81 -12.65
CA ALA A 24 -8.16 -6.43 -12.67
C ALA A 24 -7.44 -6.03 -11.37
N VAL A 25 -7.92 -6.50 -10.21
CA VAL A 25 -7.24 -6.28 -8.92
C VAL A 25 -5.90 -7.00 -8.91
N LEU A 26 -5.83 -8.22 -9.42
CA LEU A 26 -4.59 -8.99 -9.50
C LEU A 26 -3.57 -8.37 -10.45
N GLN A 27 -4.00 -7.83 -11.59
CA GLN A 27 -3.10 -7.11 -12.52
C GLN A 27 -2.51 -5.84 -11.87
N ASN A 28 -3.34 -5.03 -11.23
CA ASN A 28 -2.87 -3.84 -10.52
C ASN A 28 -1.96 -4.22 -9.33
N PHE A 29 -2.28 -5.34 -8.65
CA PHE A 29 -1.43 -5.86 -7.59
C PHE A 29 -0.04 -6.23 -8.12
N GLN A 30 0.00 -6.97 -9.22
CA GLN A 30 1.24 -7.37 -9.86
C GLN A 30 2.08 -6.15 -10.25
N LEU A 31 1.48 -5.17 -10.93
CA LEU A 31 2.23 -3.99 -11.36
C LEU A 31 2.84 -3.19 -10.20
N HIS A 32 2.04 -2.93 -9.16
CA HIS A 32 2.41 -1.95 -8.13
C HIS A 32 3.04 -2.56 -6.88
N PHE A 33 2.84 -3.86 -6.65
CA PHE A 33 3.21 -4.53 -5.40
C PHE A 33 3.97 -5.84 -5.60
N THR A 34 4.35 -6.18 -6.84
CA THR A 34 5.34 -7.24 -7.09
C THR A 34 6.62 -6.67 -7.71
N PRO A 35 7.78 -7.29 -7.43
CA PRO A 35 9.05 -6.87 -8.02
C PRO A 35 8.96 -6.78 -9.54
N SER A 36 9.25 -5.60 -10.08
CA SER A 36 9.31 -5.34 -11.52
C SER A 36 10.20 -4.13 -11.79
N LEU A 37 10.94 -4.14 -12.89
CA LEU A 37 11.78 -3.00 -13.30
C LEU A 37 11.05 -2.03 -14.24
N GLU A 38 10.06 -2.53 -14.99
CA GLU A 38 9.34 -1.78 -16.02
C GLU A 38 7.85 -2.16 -16.00
N ASP A 39 6.98 -1.31 -16.57
CA ASP A 39 5.52 -1.49 -16.56
C ASP A 39 5.04 -2.57 -17.55
N ASP A 40 5.88 -2.94 -18.52
CA ASP A 40 5.61 -3.84 -19.64
C ASP A 40 6.32 -5.19 -19.53
N GLN A 41 7.01 -5.46 -18.41
CA GLN A 41 7.46 -6.80 -18.10
C GLN A 41 6.25 -7.73 -18.09
N SER A 42 6.27 -8.72 -18.98
CA SER A 42 5.14 -9.59 -19.25
C SER A 42 4.62 -10.19 -17.94
N LEU A 43 3.36 -9.91 -17.62
CA LEU A 43 2.66 -10.32 -16.39
C LEU A 43 2.41 -11.84 -16.36
N LEU A 44 3.46 -12.65 -16.50
CA LEU A 44 3.38 -14.08 -16.70
C LEU A 44 3.58 -14.81 -15.37
N GLY A 45 2.48 -15.06 -14.67
CA GLY A 45 2.46 -15.96 -13.52
C GLY A 45 1.47 -15.58 -12.43
N ASP A 46 1.34 -16.44 -11.43
CA ASP A 46 0.66 -16.11 -10.17
C ASP A 46 1.55 -15.12 -9.39
N PRO A 47 1.10 -13.86 -9.15
CA PRO A 47 1.92 -12.85 -8.47
C PRO A 47 2.25 -13.22 -7.02
N LEU A 48 1.59 -14.23 -6.46
CA LEU A 48 1.86 -14.75 -5.12
C LEU A 48 2.61 -16.08 -5.13
N ALA A 49 3.04 -16.60 -6.28
CA ALA A 49 3.65 -17.93 -6.38
C ALA A 49 4.84 -18.10 -5.40
N VAL A 50 5.75 -17.13 -5.39
CA VAL A 50 6.94 -17.14 -4.52
C VAL A 50 6.53 -17.10 -3.05
N ILE A 51 5.58 -16.24 -2.68
CA ILE A 51 5.09 -16.11 -1.30
C ILE A 51 4.42 -17.42 -0.84
N LYS A 52 3.58 -18.02 -1.71
CA LYS A 52 2.90 -19.29 -1.44
C LYS A 52 3.88 -20.43 -1.23
N ASP A 53 4.96 -20.48 -2.03
CA ASP A 53 6.03 -21.48 -1.87
C ASP A 53 6.74 -21.32 -0.51
N HIS A 54 7.12 -20.11 -0.12
CA HIS A 54 7.72 -19.85 1.19
C HIS A 54 6.78 -20.18 2.35
N VAL A 55 5.48 -19.86 2.23
CA VAL A 55 4.45 -20.22 3.21
C VAL A 55 4.32 -21.74 3.35
N ALA A 56 4.25 -22.47 2.24
CA ALA A 56 4.15 -23.93 2.23
C ALA A 56 5.37 -24.58 2.90
N LYS A 57 6.58 -24.18 2.49
CA LYS A 57 7.83 -24.67 3.08
C LYS A 57 7.92 -24.38 4.58
N MET A 58 7.47 -23.21 5.01
CA MET A 58 7.48 -22.85 6.44
C MET A 58 6.47 -23.67 7.25
N ARG A 59 5.30 -23.99 6.68
CA ARG A 59 4.30 -24.87 7.33
C ARG A 59 4.79 -26.30 7.51
N GLU A 60 5.62 -26.79 6.59
CA GLU A 60 6.23 -28.12 6.65
C GLU A 60 7.47 -28.17 7.57
N CYS A 61 8.03 -27.03 7.94
CA CYS A 61 9.20 -26.99 8.81
C CYS A 61 8.90 -27.54 10.20
N THR A 62 9.77 -28.46 10.64
CA THR A 62 9.73 -28.93 12.03
C THR A 62 10.21 -27.81 12.96
N VAL A 63 9.44 -27.57 14.03
CA VAL A 63 9.81 -26.61 15.07
C VAL A 63 11.13 -27.02 15.72
N PRO A 64 12.15 -26.13 15.77
CA PRO A 64 13.43 -26.47 16.37
C PRO A 64 13.31 -26.83 17.87
N PRO A 65 14.13 -27.79 18.34
CA PRO A 65 14.09 -28.25 19.72
C PRO A 65 14.39 -27.10 20.70
N ALA A 66 13.87 -27.20 21.92
CA ALA A 66 14.07 -26.18 22.95
C ALA A 66 15.55 -25.94 23.30
N SER A 67 16.42 -26.93 23.06
CA SER A 67 17.86 -26.84 23.27
C SER A 67 18.61 -25.96 22.25
N SER A 68 18.03 -25.69 21.07
CA SER A 68 18.65 -24.85 20.04
C SER A 68 18.05 -23.45 20.04
N LEU A 69 18.53 -22.59 20.96
CA LEU A 69 18.04 -21.22 21.10
C LEU A 69 18.12 -20.41 19.80
N GLN A 70 19.27 -20.42 19.12
CA GLN A 70 19.46 -19.66 17.87
C GLN A 70 18.49 -20.12 16.78
N ALA A 71 18.38 -21.43 16.56
CA ALA A 71 17.45 -21.97 15.56
C ALA A 71 15.99 -21.59 15.87
N ARG A 72 15.62 -21.49 17.16
CA ARG A 72 14.28 -21.02 17.55
C ARG A 72 14.08 -19.53 17.30
N LEU A 73 15.10 -18.71 17.51
CA LEU A 73 15.07 -17.28 17.19
C LEU A 73 14.92 -17.08 15.68
N ASP A 74 15.76 -17.75 14.89
CA ASP A 74 15.71 -17.71 13.42
C ASP A 74 14.33 -18.15 12.89
N PHE A 75 13.79 -19.23 13.46
CA PHE A 75 12.46 -19.73 13.12
C PHE A 75 11.35 -18.72 13.42
N VAL A 76 11.35 -18.12 14.62
CA VAL A 76 10.35 -17.11 15.01
C VAL A 76 10.48 -15.86 14.15
N GLN A 77 11.70 -15.39 13.90
CA GLN A 77 11.97 -14.22 13.10
C GLN A 77 11.48 -14.43 11.66
N HIS A 78 11.72 -15.62 11.09
CA HIS A 78 11.23 -15.95 9.76
C HIS A 78 9.70 -16.08 9.70
N LEU A 79 9.04 -16.63 10.73
CA LEU A 79 7.57 -16.61 10.84
C LEU A 79 7.02 -15.18 10.85
N GLN A 80 7.65 -14.29 11.61
CA GLN A 80 7.24 -12.90 11.69
C GLN A 80 7.39 -12.18 10.34
N LEU A 81 8.46 -12.46 9.58
CA LEU A 81 8.63 -11.95 8.23
C LEU A 81 7.47 -12.39 7.33
N LEU A 82 7.23 -13.70 7.22
CA LEU A 82 6.20 -14.24 6.33
C LEU A 82 4.80 -13.80 6.75
N ARG A 83 4.52 -13.73 8.06
CA ARG A 83 3.28 -13.16 8.59
C ARG A 83 3.10 -11.71 8.14
N SER A 84 4.15 -10.89 8.23
CA SER A 84 4.10 -9.48 7.84
C SER A 84 3.83 -9.32 6.35
N ILE A 85 4.48 -10.15 5.52
CA ILE A 85 4.24 -10.23 4.08
C ILE A 85 2.79 -10.60 3.81
N CYS A 86 2.28 -11.71 4.39
CA CYS A 86 0.92 -12.18 4.15
C CYS A 86 -0.15 -11.13 4.53
N ARG A 87 -0.01 -10.50 5.70
CA ARG A 87 -0.93 -9.43 6.14
C ARG A 87 -0.89 -8.22 5.20
N THR A 88 0.29 -7.85 4.75
CA THR A 88 0.45 -6.70 3.84
C THR A 88 -0.12 -7.02 2.46
N VAL A 89 0.09 -8.23 1.92
CA VAL A 89 -0.56 -8.69 0.68
C VAL A 89 -2.09 -8.59 0.81
N ALA A 90 -2.66 -9.16 1.88
CA ALA A 90 -4.10 -9.12 2.12
C ALA A 90 -4.64 -7.67 2.20
N LEU A 91 -3.89 -6.79 2.86
CA LEU A 91 -4.21 -5.36 2.94
C LEU A 91 -4.22 -4.70 1.55
N ARG A 92 -3.16 -4.87 0.75
CA ARG A 92 -3.07 -4.26 -0.59
C ARG A 92 -4.15 -4.75 -1.54
N LEU A 93 -4.47 -6.05 -1.52
CA LEU A 93 -5.53 -6.61 -2.34
C LEU A 93 -6.91 -6.01 -1.98
N LYS A 94 -7.21 -5.89 -0.68
CA LYS A 94 -8.46 -5.27 -0.20
C LYS A 94 -8.57 -3.78 -0.60
N ASP A 95 -7.46 -3.03 -0.52
CA ASP A 95 -7.44 -1.63 -0.94
C ASP A 95 -7.69 -1.49 -2.45
N LEU A 96 -7.00 -2.31 -3.27
CA LEU A 96 -7.20 -2.32 -4.72
C LEU A 96 -8.62 -2.72 -5.11
N GLU A 97 -9.24 -3.68 -4.40
CA GLU A 97 -10.63 -4.07 -4.61
C GLU A 97 -11.60 -2.94 -4.28
N LEU A 98 -11.36 -2.21 -3.20
CA LEU A 98 -12.12 -1.02 -2.84
C LEU A 98 -11.98 0.06 -3.92
N PHE A 99 -10.76 0.37 -4.37
CA PHE A 99 -10.53 1.39 -5.40
C PHE A 99 -11.16 1.03 -6.73
N ASN A 100 -11.10 -0.25 -7.12
CA ASN A 100 -11.78 -0.74 -8.31
C ASN A 100 -13.32 -0.62 -8.17
N THR A 101 -13.87 -0.96 -7.00
CA THR A 101 -15.31 -0.80 -6.72
C THR A 101 -15.76 0.65 -6.79
N VAL A 102 -14.97 1.56 -6.22
CA VAL A 102 -15.23 3.01 -6.22
C VAL A 102 -15.12 3.56 -7.65
N ASN A 103 -14.16 3.11 -8.44
CA ASN A 103 -14.04 3.46 -9.85
C ASN A 103 -15.27 3.01 -10.65
N GLN A 104 -15.67 1.74 -10.55
CA GLN A 104 -16.82 1.20 -11.28
C GLN A 104 -18.15 1.84 -10.89
N LYS A 105 -18.36 2.15 -9.61
CA LYS A 105 -19.64 2.69 -9.11
C LYS A 105 -19.75 4.21 -9.24
N LEU A 106 -18.65 4.94 -9.13
CA LEU A 106 -18.66 6.40 -8.97
C LEU A 106 -17.82 7.13 -10.03
N GLY A 107 -17.15 6.42 -10.93
CA GLY A 107 -16.29 7.04 -11.96
C GLY A 107 -15.10 7.80 -11.37
N VAL A 108 -14.72 7.49 -10.13
CA VAL A 108 -13.52 8.04 -9.47
C VAL A 108 -12.30 7.30 -10.03
N ALA A 109 -11.34 8.02 -10.60
CA ALA A 109 -10.17 7.34 -11.15
C ALA A 109 -9.41 6.56 -10.07
N ASN A 110 -9.05 5.32 -10.42
CA ASN A 110 -8.18 4.51 -9.61
C ASN A 110 -6.73 4.82 -10.00
N PRO A 111 -5.89 5.34 -9.09
CA PRO A 111 -4.53 5.75 -9.41
C PRO A 111 -3.59 4.58 -9.73
N PHE A 112 -4.04 3.33 -9.56
CA PHE A 112 -3.30 2.10 -9.84
C PHE A 112 -3.73 1.41 -11.14
N LEU A 113 -4.64 1.98 -11.91
CA LEU A 113 -4.97 1.45 -13.23
C LEU A 113 -3.91 1.85 -14.23
N VAL A 114 -3.37 0.86 -14.96
CA VAL A 114 -2.59 1.12 -16.16
C VAL A 114 -3.49 1.76 -17.20
N SER A 115 -3.17 2.98 -17.62
CA SER A 115 -3.64 3.51 -18.89
C SER A 115 -2.99 2.67 -20.00
N GLY A 116 -3.60 1.52 -20.30
CA GLY A 116 -3.31 0.80 -21.53
C GLY A 116 -3.76 1.67 -22.69
N GLY A 117 -2.81 2.36 -23.30
CA GLY A 117 -3.05 3.24 -24.44
C GLY A 117 -2.68 4.68 -24.14
N GLY A 118 -1.61 5.14 -24.79
CA GLY A 118 -1.48 6.55 -25.11
C GLY A 118 -2.60 6.93 -26.08
N GLU A 119 -3.79 7.16 -25.56
CA GLU A 119 -4.83 7.92 -26.23
C GLU A 119 -5.50 8.74 -25.15
N ASP A 120 -5.21 10.03 -25.20
CA ASP A 120 -5.98 11.14 -24.67
C ASP A 120 -6.67 10.86 -23.34
N TYR A 121 -6.13 11.47 -22.27
CA TYR A 121 -7.00 12.06 -21.25
C TYR A 121 -8.06 12.85 -22.02
N ASN A 122 -9.19 12.20 -22.25
CA ASN A 122 -10.34 12.79 -22.91
C ASN A 122 -10.90 13.76 -21.86
N ASN A 123 -10.26 14.92 -21.78
CA ASN A 123 -10.93 16.20 -21.62
C ASN A 123 -12.01 16.19 -22.70
N SER A 124 -13.11 15.51 -22.42
CA SER A 124 -14.37 15.89 -23.01
C SER A 124 -14.65 17.28 -22.44
N ASP A 125 -14.10 18.29 -23.13
CA ASP A 125 -14.52 19.68 -23.17
C ASP A 125 -15.95 19.75 -23.75
N ALA A 126 -16.85 18.90 -23.24
CA ALA A 126 -18.25 19.19 -23.29
C ALA A 126 -18.47 20.25 -22.21
N PRO A 127 -19.02 21.43 -22.52
CA PRO A 127 -19.53 22.29 -21.48
C PRO A 127 -20.61 21.49 -20.75
N ARG A 128 -20.28 20.94 -19.58
CA ARG A 128 -21.23 20.21 -18.76
C ARG A 128 -22.15 21.26 -18.18
N ASN A 129 -23.24 21.51 -18.89
CA ASN A 129 -24.39 22.24 -18.37
C ASN A 129 -24.68 21.67 -16.98
N PHE A 130 -24.41 22.48 -15.94
CA PHE A 130 -24.77 22.16 -14.57
C PHE A 130 -26.30 22.13 -14.51
N GLN A 131 -26.87 20.99 -14.85
CA GLN A 131 -28.31 20.77 -14.78
C GLN A 131 -28.72 20.99 -13.33
N GLU A 132 -29.69 21.88 -13.12
CA GLU A 132 -30.22 22.27 -11.82
C GLU A 132 -30.48 21.05 -10.93
N VAL A 133 -29.74 21.03 -9.82
CA VAL A 133 -30.16 20.69 -8.46
C VAL A 133 -31.27 19.63 -8.36
N THR A 134 -30.87 18.39 -8.08
CA THR A 134 -31.70 17.39 -7.41
C THR A 134 -31.23 17.25 -5.96
N GLY A 135 -32.13 16.94 -5.03
CA GLY A 135 -32.00 17.11 -3.57
C GLY A 135 -30.89 16.36 -2.81
N ASP A 136 -29.84 15.91 -3.48
CA ASP A 136 -28.67 15.21 -2.94
C ASP A 136 -27.43 16.12 -2.78
N ASP A 137 -27.59 17.44 -2.83
CA ASP A 137 -26.47 18.39 -2.70
C ASP A 137 -25.76 18.30 -1.34
N TRP A 138 -24.45 18.58 -1.36
CA TRP A 138 -23.61 18.61 -0.16
C TRP A 138 -23.17 20.03 0.16
N THR A 139 -23.26 20.37 1.44
CA THR A 139 -22.68 21.57 2.02
C THR A 139 -21.20 21.37 2.32
N ALA A 140 -20.46 22.48 2.42
CA ALA A 140 -19.07 22.46 2.86
C ALA A 140 -18.94 21.86 4.27
N SER A 141 -19.94 22.07 5.13
CA SER A 141 -20.00 21.47 6.46
C SER A 141 -20.12 19.96 6.40
N GLU A 142 -21.06 19.41 5.62
CA GLU A 142 -21.22 17.96 5.44
C GLU A 142 -19.95 17.31 4.86
N PHE A 143 -19.26 18.00 3.95
CA PHE A 143 -17.96 17.57 3.44
C PHE A 143 -16.89 17.53 4.53
N LEU A 144 -16.73 18.59 5.33
CA LEU A 144 -15.72 18.64 6.40
C LEU A 144 -16.02 17.67 7.54
N GLU A 145 -17.28 17.51 7.92
CA GLU A 145 -17.73 16.57 8.96
C GLU A 145 -17.34 15.13 8.62
N PHE A 146 -17.37 14.77 7.34
CA PHE A 146 -16.91 13.46 6.89
C PHE A 146 -15.43 13.18 7.26
N PHE A 147 -14.58 14.22 7.25
CA PHE A 147 -13.18 14.13 7.64
C PHE A 147 -12.95 14.42 9.13
N GLY A 148 -14.01 14.46 9.95
CA GLY A 148 -13.94 14.77 11.38
C GLY A 148 -13.58 16.23 11.67
N LEU A 149 -13.73 17.12 10.68
CA LEU A 149 -13.52 18.56 10.83
C LEU A 149 -14.85 19.27 11.05
N SER A 150 -14.79 20.50 11.55
CA SER A 150 -15.97 21.31 11.83
C SER A 150 -15.75 22.73 11.31
N ARG A 151 -16.85 23.44 11.03
CA ARG A 151 -16.93 24.79 10.42
C ARG A 151 -16.84 24.82 8.89
N GLY A 152 -17.95 24.50 8.22
CA GLY A 152 -18.16 24.80 6.81
C GLY A 152 -19.22 25.87 6.57
N GLY A 153 -19.25 26.40 5.36
CA GLY A 153 -20.34 27.24 4.88
C GLY A 153 -21.61 26.45 4.57
N LYS A 154 -22.74 27.15 4.45
CA LYS A 154 -24.04 26.59 4.02
C LYS A 154 -24.19 26.50 2.49
N ARG A 155 -23.16 26.91 1.72
CA ARG A 155 -23.15 26.80 0.26
C ARG A 155 -23.25 25.34 -0.12
N ARG A 156 -23.99 25.05 -1.18
CA ARG A 156 -24.29 23.70 -1.67
C ARG A 156 -23.65 23.47 -3.03
N VAL A 157 -23.15 22.25 -3.22
CA VAL A 157 -22.53 21.75 -4.44
C VAL A 157 -23.21 20.45 -4.82
N ASN A 158 -23.22 20.15 -6.12
CA ASN A 158 -23.75 18.91 -6.66
C ASN A 158 -23.21 17.70 -5.87
N GLY A 159 -24.13 16.90 -5.32
CA GLY A 159 -23.76 15.78 -4.44
C GLY A 159 -22.90 14.71 -5.09
N THR A 160 -23.03 14.49 -6.40
CA THR A 160 -22.19 13.53 -7.13
C THR A 160 -20.76 14.04 -7.24
N LEU A 161 -20.59 15.33 -7.54
CA LEU A 161 -19.28 15.97 -7.63
C LEU A 161 -18.58 16.00 -6.25
N ALA A 162 -19.30 16.40 -5.20
CA ALA A 162 -18.78 16.39 -3.84
C ALA A 162 -18.37 14.97 -3.39
N ARG A 163 -19.17 13.95 -3.73
CA ARG A 163 -18.81 12.54 -3.48
C ARG A 163 -17.57 12.10 -4.26
N LYS A 164 -17.42 12.51 -5.52
CA LYS A 164 -16.22 12.22 -6.33
C LYS A 164 -14.98 12.78 -5.64
N LEU A 165 -14.99 14.08 -5.29
CA LEU A 165 -13.88 14.72 -4.59
C LEU A 165 -13.56 14.05 -3.24
N ARG A 166 -14.60 13.76 -2.45
CA ARG A 166 -14.45 13.05 -1.17
C ARG A 166 -13.72 11.72 -1.37
N TRP A 167 -14.13 10.90 -2.34
CA TRP A 167 -13.49 9.60 -2.57
C TRP A 167 -12.05 9.75 -3.07
N LEU A 168 -11.75 10.74 -3.92
CA LEU A 168 -10.37 11.01 -4.35
C LEU A 168 -9.46 11.34 -3.16
N LEU A 169 -9.93 12.15 -2.22
CA LEU A 169 -9.22 12.47 -0.97
C LEU A 169 -9.13 11.25 -0.04
N GLU A 170 -10.19 10.43 0.02
CA GLU A 170 -10.23 9.22 0.84
C GLU A 170 -9.28 8.14 0.32
N ILE A 171 -9.09 8.03 -1.01
CA ILE A 171 -8.10 7.13 -1.62
C ILE A 171 -6.68 7.49 -1.16
N GLU A 172 -6.31 8.77 -1.22
CA GLU A 172 -5.00 9.24 -0.76
C GLU A 172 -4.79 8.88 0.72
N LYS A 173 -5.77 9.22 1.56
CA LYS A 173 -5.72 8.94 3.00
C LYS A 173 -5.60 7.45 3.27
N ARG A 174 -6.44 6.62 2.65
CA ARG A 174 -6.44 5.16 2.83
C ARG A 174 -5.11 4.54 2.44
N PHE A 175 -4.52 5.00 1.35
CA PHE A 175 -3.21 4.52 0.94
C PHE A 175 -2.12 4.87 1.96
N ASN A 176 -2.14 6.09 2.51
CA ASN A 176 -1.21 6.50 3.57
C ASN A 176 -1.43 5.67 4.85
N ASP A 177 -2.69 5.47 5.26
CA ASP A 177 -3.05 4.61 6.40
C ASP A 177 -2.59 3.16 6.17
N ALA A 178 -2.72 2.64 4.95
CA ALA A 178 -2.27 1.31 4.57
C ALA A 178 -0.74 1.16 4.62
N ASN A 179 0.01 2.19 4.21
CA ASN A 179 1.47 2.21 4.37
C ASN A 179 1.87 2.21 5.85
N LEU A 180 1.17 2.96 6.71
CA LEU A 180 1.40 2.93 8.15
C LEU A 180 1.10 1.54 8.75
N ASN A 181 0.04 0.89 8.29
CA ASN A 181 -0.29 -0.48 8.70
C ASN A 181 0.75 -1.50 8.21
N ALA A 182 1.21 -1.38 6.95
CA ALA A 182 2.29 -2.20 6.41
C ALA A 182 3.56 -2.03 7.26
N ARG A 183 3.95 -0.78 7.54
CA ARG A 183 5.05 -0.47 8.47
C ARG A 183 4.86 -1.16 9.82
N TYR A 184 3.69 -1.03 10.43
CA TYR A 184 3.38 -1.66 11.71
C TYR A 184 3.49 -3.19 11.66
N HIS A 185 3.05 -3.84 10.58
CA HIS A 185 3.22 -5.28 10.40
C HIS A 185 4.69 -5.67 10.37
N PHE A 186 5.50 -4.97 9.57
CA PHE A 186 6.93 -5.22 9.47
C PHE A 186 7.72 -4.81 10.73
N MET A 187 7.22 -3.94 11.61
CA MET A 187 7.91 -3.55 12.84
C MET A 187 8.24 -4.75 13.73
N ALA A 188 7.34 -5.72 13.85
CA ALA A 188 7.58 -6.91 14.67
C ALA A 188 8.77 -7.76 14.17
N PHE A 189 9.06 -7.70 12.87
CA PHE A 189 10.22 -8.35 12.25
C PHE A 189 11.48 -7.47 12.27
N LEU A 190 11.33 -6.18 11.99
CA LEU A 190 12.44 -5.23 11.91
C LEU A 190 12.97 -4.78 13.28
N GLN A 191 12.22 -5.03 14.35
CA GLN A 191 12.61 -4.78 15.75
C GLN A 191 12.45 -6.04 16.63
N PRO A 192 13.24 -7.11 16.41
CA PRO A 192 13.22 -8.26 17.29
C PRO A 192 14.10 -8.02 18.52
N PHE A 193 13.51 -8.23 19.70
CA PHE A 193 14.15 -8.50 21.00
C PHE A 193 15.24 -7.50 21.46
N GLU A 194 14.80 -6.54 22.30
CA GLU A 194 15.63 -5.76 23.25
C GLU A 194 17.09 -5.49 22.84
N ARG A 195 17.29 -4.48 21.98
CA ARG A 195 18.40 -3.54 22.14
C ARG A 195 17.97 -2.17 21.64
N ASP A 196 18.07 -1.19 22.53
CA ASP A 196 17.80 0.22 22.27
C ASP A 196 18.41 0.67 20.93
N GLY A 197 17.56 1.12 20.02
CA GLY A 197 18.00 1.55 18.70
C GLY A 197 16.86 1.74 17.72
N ALA A 198 16.06 2.80 17.91
CA ALA A 198 15.13 3.27 16.90
C ALA A 198 15.83 3.44 15.54
N TYR A 199 15.35 2.73 14.51
CA TYR A 199 15.61 2.98 13.08
C TYR A 199 17.05 3.35 12.68
N ASN A 200 18.05 2.82 13.37
CA ASN A 200 19.44 2.97 12.96
C ASN A 200 19.81 1.71 12.16
N PRO A 201 20.15 1.82 10.86
CA PRO A 201 20.68 0.69 10.09
C PRO A 201 21.89 0.04 10.76
N ALA A 202 22.64 0.78 11.59
CA ALA A 202 23.73 0.28 12.41
C ALA A 202 23.29 -0.69 13.53
N HIS A 203 21.98 -0.85 13.77
CA HIS A 203 21.38 -1.73 14.77
C HIS A 203 20.39 -2.71 14.13
N ALA A 204 20.46 -2.90 12.80
CA ALA A 204 19.65 -3.93 12.15
C ALA A 204 19.88 -5.30 12.82
N PRO A 205 18.82 -6.11 12.96
CA PRO A 205 18.96 -7.46 13.51
C PRO A 205 20.02 -8.23 12.74
N ALA A 206 20.76 -9.10 13.44
CA ALA A 206 21.64 -10.05 12.78
C ALA A 206 20.87 -10.79 11.67
N GLU A 207 21.55 -11.11 10.58
CA GLU A 207 21.00 -11.99 9.54
C GLU A 207 20.50 -13.28 10.22
N HIS A 208 19.26 -13.67 9.92
CA HIS A 208 18.69 -14.91 10.44
C HIS A 208 18.75 -15.99 9.36
N GLN A 209 18.87 -17.25 9.76
CA GLN A 209 18.82 -18.34 8.81
C GLN A 209 17.38 -18.69 8.44
N ILE A 210 17.11 -18.84 7.15
CA ILE A 210 15.83 -19.32 6.65
C ILE A 210 15.69 -20.80 7.04
N PRO A 211 14.69 -21.20 7.85
CA PRO A 211 14.67 -22.51 8.50
C PRO A 211 14.70 -23.73 7.56
N TYR A 212 14.07 -23.63 6.38
CA TYR A 212 14.01 -24.73 5.40
C TYR A 212 15.16 -24.75 4.40
N THR A 213 16.00 -23.71 4.32
CA THR A 213 17.13 -23.68 3.38
C THR A 213 18.49 -23.53 4.05
N GLY A 214 18.53 -23.06 5.30
CA GLY A 214 19.76 -22.66 5.99
C GLY A 214 20.43 -21.41 5.40
N LYS A 215 19.90 -20.83 4.32
CA LYS A 215 20.45 -19.61 3.72
C LYS A 215 20.21 -18.40 4.63
N PRO A 216 21.15 -17.46 4.73
CA PRO A 216 20.92 -16.22 5.46
C PRO A 216 19.88 -15.36 4.74
N PHE A 217 18.93 -14.81 5.50
CA PHE A 217 18.06 -13.74 5.06
C PHE A 217 18.71 -12.39 5.36
N ARG A 218 18.76 -11.51 4.35
CA ARG A 218 19.44 -10.20 4.45
C ARG A 218 18.56 -9.15 5.14
N THR A 219 18.30 -9.34 6.43
CA THR A 219 17.46 -8.44 7.25
C THR A 219 17.93 -6.98 7.17
N GLY A 220 19.25 -6.74 7.17
CA GLY A 220 19.82 -5.39 7.08
C GLY A 220 19.47 -4.67 5.78
N ALA A 221 19.51 -5.38 4.64
CA ALA A 221 19.16 -4.80 3.35
C ALA A 221 17.68 -4.40 3.29
N LEU A 222 16.79 -5.25 3.82
CA LEU A 222 15.36 -4.91 3.93
C LEU A 222 15.14 -3.72 4.89
N ALA A 223 15.82 -3.69 6.03
CA ALA A 223 15.70 -2.59 6.99
C ALA A 223 16.16 -1.25 6.40
N GLU A 224 17.26 -1.23 5.65
CA GLU A 224 17.76 -0.04 4.96
C GLU A 224 16.80 0.43 3.86
N ALA A 225 16.27 -0.48 3.05
CA ALA A 225 15.29 -0.16 2.02
C ALA A 225 13.98 0.37 2.64
N ALA A 226 13.49 -0.27 3.70
CA ALA A 226 12.31 0.18 4.44
C ALA A 226 12.51 1.57 5.05
N ALA A 227 13.69 1.87 5.59
CA ALA A 227 14.00 3.20 6.13
C ALA A 227 13.94 4.30 5.06
N HIS A 228 14.32 4.02 3.81
CA HIS A 228 14.16 4.96 2.70
C HIS A 228 12.68 5.22 2.40
N VAL A 229 11.88 4.15 2.27
CA VAL A 229 10.43 4.25 2.02
C VAL A 229 9.71 5.02 3.13
N PHE A 230 10.06 4.79 4.40
CA PHE A 230 9.39 5.46 5.53
C PHE A 230 9.75 6.93 5.68
N ARG A 231 11.00 7.32 5.37
CA ARG A 231 11.40 8.75 5.39
C ARG A 231 10.56 9.60 4.42
N GLU A 232 10.20 9.03 3.27
CA GLU A 232 9.34 9.70 2.28
C GLU A 232 7.88 9.81 2.77
N SER A 233 7.39 8.82 3.52
CA SER A 233 6.01 8.80 4.02
C SER A 233 5.77 9.73 5.22
N ASP A 234 6.78 9.99 6.06
CA ASP A 234 6.62 10.82 7.26
C ASP A 234 6.59 12.34 6.94
N ALA A 235 6.84 12.74 5.69
CA ALA A 235 6.85 14.13 5.26
C ALA A 235 5.46 14.74 5.03
N THR A 236 4.41 13.93 4.89
CA THR A 236 3.02 14.43 4.76
C THR A 236 2.44 14.74 6.13
N THR A 237 2.61 15.99 6.58
CA THR A 237 2.06 16.45 7.86
C THR A 237 0.53 16.44 7.84
N ASN A 238 -0.10 15.91 8.90
CA ASN A 238 -1.56 15.98 9.12
C ASN A 238 -2.12 17.40 8.93
N TYR A 239 -1.31 18.43 9.25
CA TYR A 239 -1.68 19.82 9.06
C TYR A 239 -1.84 20.22 7.58
N ALA A 240 -0.98 19.74 6.67
CA ALA A 240 -1.11 20.03 5.25
C ALA A 240 -2.42 19.47 4.66
N HIS A 241 -2.79 18.25 5.07
CA HIS A 241 -4.06 17.64 4.67
C HIS A 241 -5.26 18.43 5.23
N ILE A 242 -5.26 18.75 6.52
CA ILE A 242 -6.32 19.56 7.15
C ILE A 242 -6.44 20.93 6.46
N ARG A 243 -5.31 21.59 6.17
CA ARG A 243 -5.30 22.89 5.47
C ARG A 243 -5.92 22.77 4.07
N LYS A 244 -5.59 21.72 3.32
CA LYS A 244 -6.17 21.46 1.99
C LYS A 244 -7.68 21.27 2.07
N LEU A 245 -8.18 20.48 3.02
CA LEU A 245 -9.61 20.29 3.23
C LEU A 245 -10.34 21.60 3.54
N ASN A 246 -9.76 22.44 4.42
CA ASN A 246 -10.34 23.75 4.74
C ASN A 246 -10.31 24.68 3.52
N GLN A 247 -9.23 24.70 2.74
CA GLN A 247 -9.14 25.53 1.53
C GLN A 247 -10.20 25.13 0.48
N ILE A 248 -10.45 23.84 0.31
CA ILE A 248 -11.53 23.35 -0.56
C ILE A 248 -12.89 23.81 -0.02
N ALA A 249 -13.12 23.69 1.28
CA ALA A 249 -14.38 24.08 1.92
C ALA A 249 -14.63 25.60 1.90
N ASP A 250 -13.58 26.42 1.98
CA ASP A 250 -13.66 27.87 1.87
C ASP A 250 -14.09 28.31 0.45
N ASN A 251 -13.70 27.54 -0.56
CA ASN A 251 -14.00 27.76 -1.97
C ASN A 251 -15.17 26.90 -2.50
N TRP A 252 -16.14 26.53 -1.64
CA TRP A 252 -17.16 25.53 -1.98
C TRP A 252 -18.19 26.00 -3.04
N THR A 253 -17.86 25.84 -4.31
CA THR A 253 -18.73 25.98 -5.50
C THR A 253 -18.54 24.80 -6.46
N ASN A 254 -19.43 24.58 -7.42
CA ASN A 254 -19.31 23.45 -8.34
C ASN A 254 -18.00 23.53 -9.16
N GLU A 255 -17.65 24.71 -9.64
CA GLU A 255 -16.47 24.94 -10.46
C GLU A 255 -15.18 24.66 -9.68
N GLU A 256 -15.09 25.15 -8.44
CA GLU A 256 -13.93 24.97 -7.58
C GLU A 256 -13.80 23.53 -7.06
N VAL A 257 -14.92 22.87 -6.75
CA VAL A 257 -14.91 21.44 -6.35
C VAL A 257 -14.52 20.56 -7.52
N GLU A 258 -14.93 20.89 -8.75
CA GLU A 258 -14.50 20.18 -9.95
C GLU A 258 -13.01 20.37 -10.21
N ALA A 259 -12.50 21.60 -10.14
CA ALA A 259 -11.07 21.89 -10.25
C ALA A 259 -10.26 21.13 -9.18
N ALA A 260 -10.74 21.11 -7.93
CA ALA A 260 -10.11 20.37 -6.85
C ALA A 260 -10.13 18.85 -7.10
N ALA A 261 -11.21 18.31 -7.67
CA ALA A 261 -11.30 16.89 -8.02
C ALA A 261 -10.31 16.51 -9.12
N VAL A 262 -10.23 17.29 -10.19
CA VAL A 262 -9.26 17.06 -11.28
C VAL A 262 -7.82 17.14 -10.76
N GLN A 263 -7.52 18.12 -9.91
CA GLN A 263 -6.20 18.27 -9.32
C GLN A 263 -5.86 17.10 -8.39
N GLN A 264 -6.79 16.67 -7.53
CA GLN A 264 -6.59 15.52 -6.63
C GLN A 264 -6.39 14.22 -7.41
N GLU A 265 -7.13 14.02 -8.50
CA GLU A 265 -7.01 12.86 -9.37
C GLU A 265 -5.59 12.75 -9.95
N LYS A 266 -5.06 13.87 -10.46
CA LYS A 266 -3.68 13.95 -10.95
C LYS A 266 -2.65 13.73 -9.85
N GLU A 267 -2.85 14.32 -8.67
CA GLU A 267 -1.95 14.12 -7.52
C GLU A 267 -1.91 12.65 -7.08
N ASN A 268 -3.05 11.97 -7.03
CA ASN A 268 -3.11 10.56 -6.68
C ASN A 268 -2.33 9.68 -7.67
N ALA A 269 -2.51 9.91 -8.98
CA ALA A 269 -1.78 9.18 -10.02
C ALA A 269 -0.27 9.44 -9.96
N ASN A 270 0.14 10.71 -9.86
CA ASN A 270 1.55 11.08 -9.75
C ASN A 270 2.21 10.48 -8.50
N ASN A 271 1.50 10.46 -7.37
CA ASN A 271 1.99 9.88 -6.12
C ASN A 271 2.18 8.36 -6.25
N ALA A 272 1.24 7.65 -6.88
CA ALA A 272 1.37 6.21 -7.14
C ALA A 272 2.58 5.89 -8.02
N GLN A 273 2.76 6.64 -9.11
CA GLN A 273 3.90 6.48 -10.02
C GLN A 273 5.24 6.82 -9.36
N THR A 274 5.30 7.92 -8.61
CA THR A 274 6.52 8.35 -7.89
C THR A 274 6.96 7.29 -6.88
N ARG A 275 6.02 6.68 -6.16
CA ARG A 275 6.29 5.60 -5.20
C ARG A 275 6.80 4.34 -5.89
N LEU A 276 6.16 3.92 -6.99
CA LEU A 276 6.61 2.77 -7.78
C LEU A 276 8.03 2.99 -8.31
N LYS A 277 8.32 4.19 -8.84
CA LYS A 277 9.66 4.57 -9.29
C LYS A 277 10.69 4.48 -8.18
N SER A 278 10.38 4.99 -6.99
CA SER A 278 11.29 4.95 -5.83
C SER A 278 11.59 3.51 -5.39
N LYS A 279 10.58 2.63 -5.41
CA LYS A 279 10.76 1.18 -5.17
C LYS A 279 11.65 0.52 -6.21
N ARG A 280 11.48 0.85 -7.49
CA ARG A 280 12.33 0.35 -8.59
C ARG A 280 13.78 0.81 -8.46
N GLU A 281 14.00 2.07 -8.08
CA GLU A 281 15.35 2.58 -7.79
C GLU A 281 16.00 1.84 -6.61
N LEU A 282 15.24 1.52 -5.56
CA LEU A 282 15.72 0.69 -4.45
C LEU A 282 16.00 -0.75 -4.89
N MET A 283 15.13 -1.35 -5.70
CA MET A 283 15.32 -2.68 -6.28
C MET A 283 16.62 -2.77 -7.09
N LEU A 284 16.90 -1.79 -7.96
CA LEU A 284 18.15 -1.73 -8.72
C LEU A 284 19.39 -1.73 -7.81
N ARG A 285 19.34 -1.00 -6.69
CA ARG A 285 20.42 -1.01 -5.69
C ARG A 285 20.58 -2.40 -5.06
N LEU A 286 19.49 -3.04 -4.66
CA LEU A 286 19.51 -4.38 -4.07
C LEU A 286 20.00 -5.45 -5.07
N LEU A 287 19.61 -5.35 -6.35
CA LEU A 287 20.11 -6.22 -7.42
C LEU A 287 21.64 -6.09 -7.57
N SER A 288 22.17 -4.86 -7.54
CA SER A 288 23.62 -4.62 -7.61
C SER A 288 24.40 -5.15 -6.39
N GLN A 289 23.71 -5.37 -5.26
CA GLN A 289 24.25 -6.06 -4.08
C GLN A 289 24.13 -7.60 -4.18
N GLY A 290 23.64 -8.12 -5.30
CA GLY A 290 23.46 -9.55 -5.55
C GLY A 290 22.28 -10.17 -4.81
N ILE A 291 21.23 -9.39 -4.53
CA ILE A 291 19.94 -9.92 -4.06
C ILE A 291 19.11 -10.30 -5.28
N PRO A 292 18.65 -11.56 -5.41
CA PRO A 292 17.80 -11.99 -6.52
C PRO A 292 16.47 -11.23 -6.61
N GLU A 293 15.90 -11.12 -7.81
CA GLU A 293 14.60 -10.47 -8.05
C GLU A 293 13.44 -11.18 -7.34
N ASP A 294 13.49 -12.50 -7.25
CA ASP A 294 12.51 -13.35 -6.58
C ASP A 294 12.74 -13.50 -5.06
N ASP A 295 13.69 -12.77 -4.48
CA ASP A 295 13.97 -12.82 -3.05
C ASP A 295 12.85 -12.16 -2.21
N LEU A 296 12.57 -12.72 -1.03
CA LEU A 296 11.61 -12.14 -0.08
C LEU A 296 11.94 -10.70 0.32
N VAL A 297 13.20 -10.27 0.23
CA VAL A 297 13.59 -8.85 0.40
C VAL A 297 12.94 -7.96 -0.68
N MET A 298 12.98 -8.37 -1.94
CA MET A 298 12.38 -7.63 -3.05
C MET A 298 10.86 -7.59 -2.90
N ILE A 299 10.26 -8.73 -2.58
CA ILE A 299 8.81 -8.84 -2.34
C ILE A 299 8.38 -7.90 -1.21
N ALA A 300 9.09 -7.93 -0.08
CA ALA A 300 8.80 -7.06 1.05
C ALA A 300 8.94 -5.57 0.68
N LEU A 301 9.98 -5.19 -0.06
CA LEU A 301 10.15 -3.81 -0.55
C LEU A 301 8.94 -3.33 -1.36
N PHE A 302 8.42 -4.14 -2.28
CA PHE A 302 7.30 -3.73 -3.11
C PHE A 302 5.96 -3.67 -2.34
N LEU A 303 5.85 -4.38 -1.22
CA LEU A 303 4.67 -4.35 -0.35
C LEU A 303 4.61 -3.15 0.60
N LEU A 304 5.77 -2.60 0.99
CA LEU A 304 5.89 -1.38 1.83
C LEU A 304 5.35 -0.14 1.12
#